data_AF-X1HHM1-F1
#
_entry.id   AF-X1HHM1-F1
#
_cell.length_a   1.000
_cell.length_b   1.000
_cell.length_c   1.000
_cell.angle_alpha   90.00
_cell.angle_beta   90.00
_cell.angle_gamma   90.00
#
_symmetry.space_group_name_H-M   'P 1'
#
loop_
_entity.id
_entity.type
_entity.pdbx_description
1 polymer ?
#
loop_
_entity_poly.entity_id
_entity_poly.type
_entity_poly.pdbx_seq_one_letter_code
_entity_poly.pdbx_strand_id
1 'polypeptide(L)'
;KIIMKFQERSFLVKEGCLRRGDQKRFYPFVFEVPERIGEIQVKFSYSPRILKNKEKNYQMIREAVEEYVKDYPQKERVSTLNSFIKKAYPLIKKAKAYPLRNLLNLSLYDTKGSFVGRWDQNSERPVRVSSTYSSPGFISCKIIPGFWKVEIETHAIVTEGCKYRLEISLIQRTNGENLNPFKKKLINSSSYKDNKGWYKGELHVHSNHSDGKNTLPEIIEGAKREGLDFIALTDHNTVSGFSSIPMREDLLIIRGMEFTTYYGHALALGITS
;
A
#
# COMPACT_ATOMS: atom_id res chain seq x y z
N LYS A 1 -1.16 3.16 -34.93
CA LYS A 1 -1.31 4.02 -33.73
C LYS A 1 -2.80 4.26 -33.51
N ILE A 2 -3.47 3.44 -32.70
CA ILE A 2 -4.87 3.70 -32.31
C ILE A 2 -4.83 4.74 -31.19
N ILE A 3 -5.30 5.95 -31.47
CA ILE A 3 -5.43 7.02 -30.48
C ILE A 3 -6.69 6.70 -29.68
N MET A 4 -6.52 6.14 -28.47
CA MET A 4 -7.64 5.95 -27.54
C MET A 4 -8.17 7.33 -27.14
N LYS A 5 -9.42 7.63 -27.50
CA LYS A 5 -10.13 8.81 -27.02
C LYS A 5 -10.90 8.44 -25.76
N PHE A 6 -10.60 9.13 -24.67
CA PHE A 6 -11.31 9.01 -23.40
C PHE A 6 -12.15 10.27 -23.20
N GLN A 7 -13.42 10.11 -22.84
CA GLN A 7 -14.28 11.22 -22.45
C GLN A 7 -14.61 11.07 -20.96
N GLU A 8 -14.32 12.11 -20.17
CA GLU A 8 -14.66 12.15 -18.75
C GLU A 8 -16.16 12.36 -18.59
N ARG A 9 -16.80 11.51 -17.77
CA ARG A 9 -18.27 11.51 -17.61
C ARG A 9 -18.73 12.15 -16.30
N SER A 10 -17.96 11.97 -15.22
CA SER A 10 -18.31 12.53 -13.92
C SER A 10 -17.08 12.69 -13.05
N PHE A 11 -17.08 13.78 -12.29
CA PHE A 11 -16.02 14.17 -11.38
C PHE A 11 -16.63 14.39 -9.99
N LEU A 12 -16.17 13.63 -9.01
CA LEU A 12 -16.61 13.74 -7.62
C LEU A 12 -15.46 14.24 -6.77
N VAL A 13 -15.71 15.26 -5.96
CA VAL A 13 -14.72 15.80 -5.03
C VAL A 13 -15.24 15.69 -3.62
N LYS A 14 -14.43 15.13 -2.73
CA LYS A 14 -14.65 15.16 -1.30
C LYS A 14 -13.46 15.78 -0.59
N GLU A 15 -13.76 16.77 0.24
CA GLU A 15 -12.77 17.45 1.07
C GLU A 15 -13.16 17.35 2.54
N GLY A 16 -12.16 17.38 3.41
CA GLY A 16 -12.35 17.36 4.84
C GLY A 16 -11.09 17.69 5.61
N CYS A 17 -11.21 17.73 6.93
CA CYS A 17 -10.10 17.97 7.84
C CYS A 17 -10.16 16.95 8.98
N LEU A 18 -9.12 16.13 9.08
CA LEU A 18 -8.96 15.09 10.09
C LEU A 18 -8.10 15.61 11.24
N ARG A 19 -8.38 15.19 12.46
CA ARG A 19 -7.66 15.55 13.68
C ARG A 19 -7.11 14.31 14.37
N ARG A 20 -6.37 14.48 15.47
CA ARG A 20 -5.79 13.35 16.22
C ARG A 20 -6.83 12.31 16.65
N GLY A 21 -8.05 12.72 16.99
CA GLY A 21 -9.16 11.82 17.34
C GLY A 21 -9.70 10.98 16.17
N ASP A 22 -9.31 11.32 14.95
CA ASP A 22 -9.71 10.63 13.72
C ASP A 22 -8.71 9.55 13.29
N GLN A 23 -7.61 9.36 14.02
CA GLN A 23 -6.63 8.32 13.71
C GLN A 23 -7.16 6.91 13.98
N LYS A 24 -6.58 5.91 13.32
CA LYS A 24 -6.93 4.48 13.41
C LYS A 24 -8.41 4.24 13.08
N ARG A 25 -8.91 4.90 12.03
CA ARG A 25 -10.29 4.81 11.57
C ARG A 25 -10.38 4.69 10.05
N PHE A 26 -11.51 4.14 9.62
CA PHE A 26 -11.91 4.05 8.23
C PHE A 26 -13.01 5.08 7.94
N TYR A 27 -12.86 5.82 6.85
CA TYR A 27 -13.85 6.79 6.37
C TYR A 27 -14.32 6.35 4.98
N PRO A 28 -15.47 5.66 4.88
CA PRO A 28 -15.98 5.17 3.62
C PRO A 28 -16.69 6.28 2.83
N PHE A 29 -16.47 6.30 1.52
CA PHE A 29 -17.14 7.15 0.53
C PHE A 29 -17.69 6.26 -0.57
N VAL A 30 -19.00 6.16 -0.61
CA VAL A 30 -19.73 5.42 -1.65
C VAL A 30 -20.03 6.36 -2.81
N PHE A 31 -19.83 5.89 -4.03
CA PHE A 31 -20.12 6.64 -5.26
C PHE A 31 -20.73 5.72 -6.31
N GLU A 32 -21.62 6.29 -7.13
CA GLU A 32 -22.25 5.56 -8.22
C GLU A 32 -21.36 5.58 -9.47
N VAL A 33 -21.16 4.41 -10.06
CA VAL A 33 -20.53 4.23 -11.36
C VAL A 33 -21.62 3.92 -12.38
N PRO A 34 -21.86 4.79 -13.37
CA PRO A 34 -22.89 4.55 -14.37
C PRO A 34 -22.41 3.57 -15.45
N GLU A 35 -23.29 3.22 -16.39
CA GLU A 35 -22.93 2.33 -17.51
C GLU A 35 -21.77 2.85 -18.36
N ARG A 36 -21.09 1.95 -19.11
CA ARG A 36 -20.07 2.29 -20.11
C ARG A 36 -18.82 3.01 -19.58
N ILE A 37 -18.64 3.12 -18.26
CA ILE A 37 -17.36 3.50 -17.67
C ILE A 37 -16.39 2.35 -17.90
N GLY A 38 -15.21 2.66 -18.44
CA GLY A 38 -14.15 1.67 -18.64
C GLY A 38 -12.94 1.89 -17.74
N GLU A 39 -12.88 3.02 -17.04
CA GLU A 39 -11.82 3.31 -16.10
C GLU A 39 -12.30 4.23 -14.96
N ILE A 40 -11.84 3.92 -13.76
CA ILE A 40 -11.97 4.77 -12.57
C ILE A 40 -10.60 5.33 -12.26
N GLN A 41 -10.51 6.65 -12.10
CA GLN A 41 -9.31 7.30 -11.57
C GLN A 41 -9.60 7.87 -10.19
N VAL A 42 -8.71 7.62 -9.24
CA VAL A 42 -8.80 8.16 -7.88
C VAL A 42 -7.54 8.97 -7.59
N LYS A 43 -7.69 10.26 -7.31
CA LYS A 43 -6.59 11.11 -6.85
C LYS A 43 -6.84 11.48 -5.41
N PHE A 44 -5.85 11.21 -4.57
CA PHE A 44 -5.93 11.49 -3.15
C PHE A 44 -4.74 12.31 -2.70
N SER A 45 -5.02 13.40 -1.99
CA SER A 45 -4.00 14.30 -1.49
C SER A 45 -4.37 14.77 -0.09
N TYR A 46 -3.35 15.04 0.72
CA TYR A 46 -3.55 15.60 2.05
C TYR A 46 -2.37 16.46 2.49
N SER A 47 -2.64 17.38 3.41
CA SER A 47 -1.66 18.34 3.92
C SER A 47 -2.04 18.83 5.32
N PRO A 48 -1.09 19.12 6.22
CA PRO A 48 0.35 18.91 6.06
C PRO A 48 0.73 17.43 6.03
N ARG A 49 1.86 17.10 5.39
CA ARG A 49 2.42 15.75 5.38
C ARG A 49 3.23 15.44 6.63
N ILE A 50 3.92 16.45 7.14
CA ILE A 50 4.87 16.32 8.24
C ILE A 50 4.49 17.24 9.38
N LEU A 51 4.76 16.81 10.60
CA LEU A 51 4.75 17.69 11.76
C LEU A 51 6.03 18.53 11.74
N LYS A 52 5.91 19.84 11.50
CA LYS A 52 7.09 20.74 11.43
C LYS A 52 7.62 21.15 12.82
N ASN A 53 6.76 21.19 13.83
CA ASN A 53 7.14 21.61 15.18
C ASN A 53 8.03 20.56 15.83
N LYS A 54 9.30 20.89 16.06
CA LYS A 54 10.32 19.95 16.57
C LYS A 54 10.01 19.46 17.98
N GLU A 55 9.57 20.37 18.86
CA GLU A 55 9.25 20.05 20.25
C GLU A 55 8.08 19.06 20.33
N LYS A 56 7.02 19.32 19.56
CA LYS A 56 5.88 18.40 19.46
C LYS A 56 6.28 17.04 18.88
N ASN A 57 7.16 17.00 17.88
CA ASN A 57 7.68 15.72 17.36
C ASN A 57 8.38 14.93 18.48
N TYR A 58 9.31 15.57 19.19
CA TYR A 58 10.07 14.93 20.25
C TYR A 58 9.15 14.40 21.34
N GLN A 59 8.21 15.23 21.78
CA GLN A 59 7.22 14.86 22.78
C GLN A 59 6.42 13.62 22.35
N MET A 60 5.89 13.60 21.13
CA MET A 60 5.09 12.47 20.63
C MET A 60 5.90 11.18 20.47
N ILE A 61 7.16 11.27 20.01
CA ILE A 61 8.05 10.11 19.92
C ILE A 61 8.32 9.55 21.31
N ARG A 62 8.62 10.42 22.28
CA ARG A 62 8.87 10.03 23.66
C ARG A 62 7.66 9.32 24.28
N GLU A 63 6.48 9.92 24.17
CA GLU A 63 5.21 9.34 24.65
C GLU A 63 4.95 7.96 24.03
N ALA A 64 5.18 7.80 22.72
CA ALA A 64 5.01 6.52 22.04
C ALA A 64 5.99 5.44 22.52
N VAL A 65 7.25 5.82 22.79
CA VAL A 65 8.26 4.89 23.33
C VAL A 65 7.92 4.50 24.77
N GLU A 66 7.54 5.46 25.62
CA GLU A 66 7.13 5.22 27.01
C GLU A 66 5.93 4.27 27.07
N GLU A 67 4.93 4.48 26.22
CA GLU A 67 3.76 3.60 26.09
C GLU A 67 4.16 2.19 25.63
N TYR A 68 5.06 2.07 24.65
CA TYR A 68 5.48 0.77 24.11
C TYR A 68 6.20 -0.11 25.13
N VAL A 69 6.96 0.50 26.05
CA VAL A 69 7.75 -0.24 27.05
C VAL A 69 7.05 -0.38 28.40
N LYS A 70 5.85 0.19 28.58
CA LYS A 70 5.15 0.20 29.89
C LYS A 70 4.86 -1.21 30.44
N ASP A 71 4.59 -2.16 29.55
CA ASP A 71 4.23 -3.54 29.87
C ASP A 71 5.46 -4.47 29.89
N TYR A 72 6.67 -3.93 29.67
CA TYR A 72 7.90 -4.72 29.66
C TYR A 72 8.31 -5.08 31.11
N PRO A 73 8.46 -6.36 31.49
CA PRO A 73 8.55 -6.81 32.89
C PRO A 73 9.80 -6.42 33.73
N GLN A 74 10.56 -5.37 33.38
CA GLN A 74 11.75 -4.97 34.15
C GLN A 74 11.75 -3.47 34.52
N LYS A 75 11.16 -3.17 35.67
CA LYS A 75 11.05 -1.81 36.27
C LYS A 75 12.38 -1.16 36.68
N GLU A 76 13.52 -1.85 36.61
CA GLU A 76 14.82 -1.30 37.02
C GLU A 76 15.49 -0.35 36.01
N ARG A 77 14.89 -0.08 34.85
CA ARG A 77 15.53 0.72 33.78
C ARG A 77 14.79 1.98 33.35
N VAL A 78 13.95 2.59 34.19
CA VAL A 78 13.31 3.89 33.85
C VAL A 78 14.35 5.01 33.72
N SER A 79 15.43 5.00 34.52
CA SER A 79 16.58 5.90 34.35
C SER A 79 17.37 5.60 33.06
N THR A 80 17.40 4.33 32.65
CA THR A 80 18.02 3.87 31.41
C THR A 80 17.16 4.18 30.19
N LEU A 81 15.83 4.31 30.31
CA LEU A 81 14.94 4.69 29.22
C LEU A 81 15.16 6.14 28.79
N ASN A 82 15.30 7.06 29.75
CA ASN A 82 15.65 8.45 29.43
C ASN A 82 17.05 8.56 28.80
N SER A 83 18.01 7.74 29.26
CA SER A 83 19.33 7.60 28.64
C SER A 83 19.25 6.96 27.25
N PHE A 84 18.40 5.96 27.06
CA PHE A 84 18.14 5.28 25.79
C PHE A 84 17.47 6.21 24.80
N ILE A 85 16.43 6.95 25.17
CA ILE A 85 15.77 7.94 24.32
C ILE A 85 16.77 9.04 23.96
N LYS A 86 17.58 9.55 24.90
CA LYS A 86 18.65 10.52 24.58
C LYS A 86 19.70 9.96 23.60
N LYS A 87 20.11 8.69 23.75
CA LYS A 87 21.09 8.03 22.85
C LYS A 87 20.48 7.58 21.51
N ALA A 88 19.22 7.19 21.52
CA ALA A 88 18.45 6.73 20.37
C ALA A 88 17.96 7.93 19.56
N TYR A 89 17.76 9.11 20.14
CA TYR A 89 17.28 10.28 19.40
C TYR A 89 18.16 10.68 18.20
N PRO A 90 19.51 10.73 18.31
CA PRO A 90 20.40 10.84 17.15
C PRO A 90 20.21 9.72 16.12
N LEU A 91 19.90 8.50 16.55
CA LEU A 91 19.62 7.35 15.68
C LEU A 91 18.25 7.44 15.03
N ILE A 92 17.20 7.88 15.75
CA ILE A 92 15.84 8.15 15.27
C ILE A 92 15.89 9.22 14.18
N LYS A 93 16.72 10.26 14.37
CA LYS A 93 16.98 11.30 13.37
C LYS A 93 17.67 10.74 12.13
N LYS A 94 18.61 9.79 12.28
CA LYS A 94 19.26 9.09 11.15
C LYS A 94 18.34 8.05 10.48
N ALA A 95 17.45 7.42 11.23
CA ALA A 95 16.58 6.31 10.82
C ALA A 95 15.30 6.75 10.09
N LYS A 96 15.18 8.03 9.70
CA LYS A 96 13.98 8.61 9.04
C LYS A 96 12.69 8.52 9.87
N ALA A 97 12.78 8.23 11.17
CA ALA A 97 11.66 8.31 12.11
C ALA A 97 11.29 9.78 12.46
N TYR A 98 12.05 10.74 11.93
CA TYR A 98 11.82 12.17 12.03
C TYR A 98 11.91 12.83 10.63
N PRO A 99 11.05 13.82 10.31
CA PRO A 99 9.89 14.24 11.10
C PRO A 99 8.76 13.20 11.06
N LEU A 100 7.95 13.15 12.12
CA LEU A 100 6.70 12.39 12.11
C LEU A 100 5.80 12.90 10.97
N ARG A 101 5.10 11.96 10.35
CA ARG A 101 4.24 12.23 9.20
C ARG A 101 2.80 11.79 9.45
N ASN A 102 1.86 12.54 8.90
CA ASN A 102 0.50 12.05 8.74
C ASN A 102 0.55 10.90 7.73
N LEU A 103 -0.05 9.77 8.09
CA LEU A 103 -0.11 8.57 7.27
C LEU A 103 -1.58 8.29 6.98
N LEU A 104 -1.97 8.57 5.73
CA LEU A 104 -3.29 8.24 5.22
C LEU A 104 -3.14 7.43 3.95
N ASN A 105 -3.91 6.35 3.86
CA ASN A 105 -3.95 5.46 2.71
C ASN A 105 -5.38 5.42 2.17
N LEU A 106 -5.58 4.81 1.01
CA LEU A 106 -6.90 4.59 0.43
C LEU A 106 -7.05 3.14 0.00
N SER A 107 -8.25 2.59 0.17
CA SER A 107 -8.65 1.29 -0.38
C SER A 107 -9.87 1.44 -1.28
N LEU A 108 -9.91 0.70 -2.38
CA LEU A 108 -11.02 0.71 -3.34
C LEU A 108 -11.72 -0.65 -3.34
N TYR A 109 -13.04 -0.62 -3.36
CA TYR A 109 -13.90 -1.81 -3.39
C TYR A 109 -14.93 -1.69 -4.51
N ASP A 110 -15.22 -2.81 -5.17
CA ASP A 110 -16.19 -2.90 -6.24
C ASP A 110 -17.65 -2.96 -5.73
N THR A 111 -18.59 -3.12 -6.65
CA THR A 111 -20.04 -3.15 -6.34
C THR A 111 -20.48 -4.34 -5.49
N LYS A 112 -19.65 -5.36 -5.35
CA LYS A 112 -19.88 -6.53 -4.50
C LYS A 112 -19.16 -6.42 -3.15
N GLY A 113 -18.43 -5.32 -2.93
CA GLY A 113 -17.55 -5.17 -1.77
C GLY A 113 -16.23 -5.92 -1.90
N SER A 114 -15.88 -6.43 -3.09
CA SER A 114 -14.60 -7.11 -3.31
C SER A 114 -13.48 -6.07 -3.28
N PHE A 115 -12.37 -6.41 -2.60
CA PHE A 115 -11.18 -5.56 -2.58
C PHE A 115 -10.56 -5.47 -3.97
N VAL A 116 -10.39 -4.25 -4.47
CA VAL A 116 -9.79 -3.98 -5.78
C VAL A 116 -8.32 -3.59 -5.64
N GLY A 117 -8.00 -2.84 -4.59
CA GLY A 117 -6.64 -2.39 -4.39
C GLY A 117 -6.52 -1.31 -3.34
N ARG A 118 -5.27 -0.99 -3.05
CA ARG A 118 -4.87 -0.05 -2.02
C ARG A 118 -3.76 0.85 -2.54
N TRP A 119 -3.81 2.09 -2.10
CA TRP A 119 -2.80 3.09 -2.39
C TRP A 119 -1.97 3.38 -1.14
N ASP A 120 -0.69 3.00 -1.19
CA ASP A 120 0.30 3.23 -0.12
C ASP A 120 1.50 4.08 -0.58
N GLN A 121 1.68 4.24 -1.89
CA GLN A 121 2.85 4.91 -2.48
C GLN A 121 2.92 6.41 -2.23
N ASN A 122 1.81 7.00 -1.82
CA ASN A 122 1.74 8.43 -1.60
C ASN A 122 2.10 9.30 -2.84
N SER A 123 1.63 8.90 -4.01
CA SER A 123 1.90 9.57 -5.30
C SER A 123 0.95 10.75 -5.58
N GLU A 124 1.45 11.79 -6.23
CA GLU A 124 0.62 12.92 -6.71
C GLU A 124 -0.23 12.56 -7.95
N ARG A 125 0.09 11.44 -8.61
CA ARG A 125 -0.64 10.96 -9.77
C ARG A 125 -1.91 10.22 -9.34
N PRO A 126 -3.02 10.37 -10.08
CA PRO A 126 -4.20 9.54 -9.88
C PRO A 126 -3.84 8.05 -10.02
N VAL A 127 -4.37 7.22 -9.13
CA VAL A 127 -4.42 5.77 -9.39
C VAL A 127 -5.50 5.50 -10.42
N ARG A 128 -5.24 4.55 -11.31
CA ARG A 128 -6.15 4.15 -12.38
C ARG A 128 -6.55 2.70 -12.17
N VAL A 129 -7.81 2.37 -12.40
CA VAL A 129 -8.31 1.01 -12.40
C VAL A 129 -9.17 0.80 -13.64
N SER A 130 -8.83 -0.22 -14.42
CA SER A 130 -9.58 -0.63 -15.61
C SER A 130 -9.45 -2.14 -15.82
N SER A 131 -10.13 -2.65 -16.85
CA SER A 131 -10.06 -4.06 -17.25
C SER A 131 -8.69 -4.49 -17.79
N THR A 132 -7.85 -3.55 -18.22
CA THR A 132 -6.60 -3.82 -18.93
C THR A 132 -5.36 -3.26 -18.27
N TYR A 133 -5.54 -2.28 -17.41
CA TYR A 133 -4.45 -1.64 -16.70
C TYR A 133 -4.95 -1.10 -15.38
N SER A 134 -4.19 -1.39 -14.32
CA SER A 134 -4.35 -0.74 -13.03
C SER A 134 -3.01 -0.24 -12.54
N SER A 135 -3.02 0.85 -11.78
CA SER A 135 -1.83 1.33 -11.07
C SER A 135 -1.33 0.27 -10.07
N PRO A 136 -0.02 0.24 -9.76
CA PRO A 136 0.48 -0.68 -8.74
C PRO A 136 -0.27 -0.51 -7.41
N GLY A 137 -0.49 -1.61 -6.70
CA GLY A 137 -1.40 -1.70 -5.54
C GLY A 137 -2.83 -2.09 -5.88
N PHE A 138 -3.22 -2.01 -7.16
CA PHE A 138 -4.57 -2.31 -7.64
C PHE A 138 -4.61 -3.45 -8.65
N ILE A 139 -5.65 -4.27 -8.54
CA ILE A 139 -5.94 -5.39 -9.43
C ILE A 139 -6.78 -4.87 -10.60
N SER A 140 -6.43 -5.27 -11.83
CA SER A 140 -7.25 -4.96 -13.01
C SER A 140 -8.54 -5.77 -12.99
N CYS A 141 -9.67 -5.08 -13.15
CA CYS A 141 -10.99 -5.66 -13.12
C CYS A 141 -11.93 -4.97 -14.10
N LYS A 142 -12.99 -5.67 -14.51
CA LYS A 142 -14.06 -5.06 -15.31
C LYS A 142 -14.76 -4.01 -14.44
N ILE A 143 -14.93 -2.80 -14.97
CA ILE A 143 -15.72 -1.78 -14.29
C ILE A 143 -17.20 -2.11 -14.46
N ILE A 144 -17.84 -2.51 -13.38
CA ILE A 144 -19.26 -2.87 -13.33
C ILE A 144 -20.04 -1.65 -12.83
N PRO A 145 -21.16 -1.28 -13.50
CA PRO A 145 -22.03 -0.21 -13.01
C PRO A 145 -22.62 -0.53 -11.64
N GLY A 146 -22.85 0.49 -10.83
CA GLY A 146 -23.39 0.39 -9.47
C GLY A 146 -22.54 1.14 -8.44
N PHE A 147 -22.76 0.84 -7.16
CA PHE A 147 -22.12 1.56 -6.06
C PHE A 147 -20.73 1.00 -5.74
N TRP A 148 -19.69 1.80 -5.98
CA TRP A 148 -18.33 1.52 -5.57
C TRP A 148 -18.01 2.24 -4.27
N LYS A 149 -16.96 1.78 -3.56
CA LYS A 149 -16.53 2.40 -2.30
C LYS A 149 -15.04 2.71 -2.33
N VAL A 150 -14.69 3.97 -2.08
CA VAL A 150 -13.35 4.36 -1.62
C VAL A 150 -13.37 4.47 -0.11
N GLU A 151 -12.35 3.97 0.56
CA GLU A 151 -12.21 4.06 2.01
C GLU A 151 -10.89 4.73 2.35
N ILE A 152 -10.95 5.88 3.04
CA ILE A 152 -9.75 6.56 3.54
C ILE A 152 -9.37 5.91 4.88
N GLU A 153 -8.11 5.56 5.02
CA GLU A 153 -7.57 4.93 6.22
C GLU A 153 -6.61 5.87 6.93
N THR A 154 -6.89 6.21 8.18
CA THR A 154 -6.16 7.24 8.92
C THR A 154 -5.14 6.64 9.89
N HIS A 155 -4.12 5.95 9.38
CA HIS A 155 -3.13 5.25 10.23
C HIS A 155 -2.50 6.14 11.31
N ALA A 156 -2.13 7.38 10.96
CA ALA A 156 -1.62 8.34 11.92
C ALA A 156 -1.97 9.78 11.53
N ILE A 157 -2.52 10.54 12.48
CA ILE A 157 -2.69 11.99 12.39
C ILE A 157 -1.88 12.64 13.52
N VAL A 158 -0.71 13.16 13.17
CA VAL A 158 0.29 13.73 14.09
C VAL A 158 0.31 15.25 14.11
N THR A 159 -0.46 15.90 13.23
CA THR A 159 -0.64 17.36 13.21
C THR A 159 -1.99 17.75 13.81
N GLU A 160 -2.14 19.02 14.18
CA GLU A 160 -3.39 19.54 14.79
C GLU A 160 -4.62 19.35 13.89
N GLY A 161 -4.40 19.49 12.58
CA GLY A 161 -5.36 19.12 11.55
C GLY A 161 -4.63 18.67 10.29
N CYS A 162 -5.28 17.79 9.53
CA CYS A 162 -4.82 17.28 8.25
C CYS A 162 -5.97 17.41 7.25
N LYS A 163 -5.85 18.38 6.34
CA LYS A 163 -6.83 18.57 5.26
C LYS A 163 -6.59 17.52 4.20
N TYR A 164 -7.65 16.89 3.72
CA TYR A 164 -7.58 15.94 2.60
C TYR A 164 -8.49 16.37 1.47
N ARG A 165 -8.15 15.91 0.27
CA ARG A 165 -8.94 16.03 -0.95
C ARG A 165 -8.90 14.71 -1.70
N LEU A 166 -10.07 14.14 -1.92
CA LEU A 166 -10.33 12.93 -2.69
C LEU A 166 -11.08 13.33 -3.96
N GLU A 167 -10.54 12.94 -5.11
CA GLU A 167 -11.12 13.19 -6.43
C GLU A 167 -11.33 11.85 -7.12
N ILE A 168 -12.52 11.65 -7.69
CA ILE A 168 -12.86 10.46 -8.45
C ILE A 168 -13.33 10.88 -9.83
N SER A 169 -12.60 10.47 -10.87
CA SER A 169 -12.97 10.67 -12.26
C SER A 169 -13.43 9.35 -12.88
N LEU A 170 -14.61 9.35 -13.50
CA LEU A 170 -15.14 8.21 -14.23
C LEU A 170 -14.97 8.45 -15.73
N ILE A 171 -14.19 7.57 -16.36
CA ILE A 171 -13.77 7.75 -17.74
C ILE A 171 -14.51 6.75 -18.63
N GLN A 172 -15.24 7.29 -19.61
CA GLN A 172 -15.92 6.49 -20.63
C GLN A 172 -14.92 6.07 -21.70
N ARG A 173 -15.03 4.81 -22.14
CA ARG A 173 -14.30 4.34 -23.32
C ARG A 173 -15.11 4.71 -24.57
N THR A 174 -14.52 5.49 -25.46
CA THR A 174 -15.09 5.74 -26.78
C THR A 174 -14.51 4.69 -27.74
N ASN A 175 -15.38 3.85 -28.29
CA ASN A 175 -15.15 2.70 -29.17
C ASN A 175 -14.79 1.35 -28.52
N GLY A 176 -15.58 0.35 -28.90
CA GLY A 176 -15.51 -1.03 -28.45
C GLY A 176 -14.29 -1.75 -29.02
N GLU A 177 -13.28 -1.91 -28.19
CA GLU A 177 -12.31 -2.96 -28.40
C GLU A 177 -12.80 -4.20 -27.64
N ASN A 178 -12.99 -5.29 -28.39
CA ASN A 178 -12.88 -6.65 -27.86
C ASN A 178 -11.45 -6.84 -27.36
N LEU A 179 -11.16 -6.30 -26.19
CA LEU A 179 -9.99 -6.71 -25.45
C LEU A 179 -10.31 -8.09 -24.94
N ASN A 180 -9.55 -9.06 -25.44
CA ASN A 180 -9.50 -10.38 -24.84
C ASN A 180 -9.42 -10.17 -23.33
N PRO A 181 -10.36 -10.71 -22.54
CA PRO A 181 -10.28 -10.59 -21.10
C PRO A 181 -8.87 -11.00 -20.70
N PHE A 182 -8.24 -10.23 -19.80
CA PHE A 182 -6.99 -10.62 -19.20
C PHE A 182 -7.19 -12.06 -18.72
N LYS A 183 -6.66 -13.04 -19.46
CA LYS A 183 -6.71 -14.43 -19.03
C LYS A 183 -5.89 -14.41 -17.77
N LYS A 184 -6.54 -14.60 -16.61
CA LYS A 184 -5.86 -14.88 -15.35
C LYS A 184 -4.93 -16.05 -15.68
N LYS A 185 -3.65 -15.75 -15.92
CA LYS A 185 -2.67 -16.77 -16.21
C LYS A 185 -2.62 -17.55 -14.90
N LEU A 186 -3.19 -18.75 -14.89
CA LEU A 186 -2.93 -19.70 -13.83
C LEU A 186 -1.44 -19.96 -13.92
N ILE A 187 -0.67 -19.18 -13.17
CA ILE A 187 0.77 -19.36 -13.08
C ILE A 187 0.92 -20.63 -12.25
N ASN A 188 1.18 -21.73 -12.97
CA ASN A 188 1.57 -23.00 -12.40
C ASN A 188 2.82 -22.80 -11.55
N SER A 189 2.85 -23.53 -10.43
CA SER A 189 3.93 -23.63 -9.46
C SER A 189 5.31 -23.42 -10.08
N SER A 190 6.07 -22.46 -9.54
CA SER A 190 7.50 -22.32 -9.81
C SER A 190 8.20 -23.67 -9.67
N SER A 191 8.86 -24.10 -10.75
CA SER A 191 9.70 -25.30 -10.79
C SER A 191 10.96 -25.02 -9.99
N TYR A 192 10.94 -25.38 -8.71
CA TYR A 192 12.13 -25.37 -7.88
C TYR A 192 12.86 -26.71 -8.00
N LYS A 193 14.20 -26.70 -7.96
CA LYS A 193 15.01 -27.93 -7.97
C LYS A 193 14.84 -28.65 -6.63
N ASP A 194 14.21 -29.83 -6.64
CA ASP A 194 14.02 -30.68 -5.46
C ASP A 194 15.33 -31.34 -4.99
N ASN A 195 16.29 -30.50 -4.58
CA ASN A 195 17.52 -30.94 -3.96
C ASN A 195 17.38 -30.74 -2.45
N LYS A 196 17.89 -31.68 -1.64
CA LYS A 196 18.01 -31.44 -0.18
C LYS A 196 19.18 -30.48 0.03
N GLY A 197 18.98 -29.40 0.79
CA GLY A 197 20.01 -28.40 1.01
C GLY A 197 19.59 -27.28 1.94
N TRP A 198 20.53 -26.38 2.24
CA TRP A 198 20.27 -25.12 2.93
C TRP A 198 19.91 -24.06 1.91
N TYR A 199 18.82 -23.33 2.17
CA TYR A 199 18.32 -22.27 1.30
C TYR A 199 18.40 -20.91 1.97
N LYS A 200 18.90 -19.93 1.23
CA LYS A 200 18.98 -18.53 1.64
C LYS A 200 17.84 -17.77 0.97
N GLY A 201 17.04 -17.06 1.75
CA GLY A 201 15.99 -16.23 1.18
C GLY A 201 15.55 -15.08 2.07
N GLU A 202 14.81 -14.17 1.46
CA GLU A 202 14.18 -13.02 2.11
C GLU A 202 12.68 -13.29 2.24
N LEU A 203 12.14 -13.18 3.45
CA LEU A 203 10.74 -13.50 3.75
C LEU A 203 9.83 -12.27 3.76
N HIS A 204 10.39 -11.07 3.68
CA HIS A 204 9.63 -9.82 3.79
C HIS A 204 10.13 -8.79 2.78
N VAL A 205 9.50 -8.74 1.60
CA VAL A 205 9.84 -7.77 0.55
C VAL A 205 8.61 -6.97 0.12
N HIS A 206 8.76 -5.64 0.15
CA HIS A 206 7.82 -4.70 -0.45
C HIS A 206 8.29 -4.27 -1.84
N SER A 207 7.37 -4.30 -2.78
CA SER A 207 7.54 -3.73 -4.11
C SER A 207 6.85 -2.38 -4.20
N ASN A 208 6.94 -1.78 -5.39
CA ASN A 208 6.13 -0.62 -5.73
C ASN A 208 4.62 -0.94 -5.74
N HIS A 209 4.16 -2.16 -5.48
CA HIS A 209 2.74 -2.43 -5.28
C HIS A 209 2.24 -2.02 -3.88
N SER A 210 3.12 -1.77 -2.89
CA SER A 210 2.78 -1.05 -1.65
C SER A 210 3.60 0.24 -1.49
N ASP A 211 4.50 0.28 -0.51
CA ASP A 211 5.36 1.41 -0.14
C ASP A 211 6.85 1.15 -0.49
N GLY A 212 7.16 -0.02 -1.04
CA GLY A 212 8.45 -0.34 -1.62
C GLY A 212 8.75 0.57 -2.81
N LYS A 213 10.04 0.82 -3.05
CA LYS A 213 10.49 1.68 -4.16
C LYS A 213 10.77 0.91 -5.44
N ASN A 214 11.11 -0.37 -5.30
CA ASN A 214 11.59 -1.17 -6.39
C ASN A 214 10.45 -1.91 -7.08
N THR A 215 10.55 -2.00 -8.40
CA THR A 215 9.69 -2.88 -9.19
C THR A 215 10.07 -4.35 -8.93
N LEU A 216 9.14 -5.28 -9.18
CA LEU A 216 9.44 -6.71 -9.04
C LEU A 216 10.68 -7.15 -9.84
N PRO A 217 10.90 -6.71 -11.10
CA PRO A 217 12.16 -6.98 -11.81
C PRO A 217 13.42 -6.48 -11.10
N GLU A 218 13.40 -5.28 -10.52
CA GLU A 218 14.56 -4.75 -9.78
C GLU A 218 14.82 -5.53 -8.48
N ILE A 219 13.76 -5.93 -7.78
CA ILE A 219 13.84 -6.78 -6.58
C ILE A 219 14.49 -8.11 -6.92
N ILE A 220 14.04 -8.75 -8.00
CA ILE A 220 14.57 -10.01 -8.50
C ILE A 220 16.06 -9.89 -8.81
N GLU A 221 16.47 -8.86 -9.56
CA GLU A 221 17.88 -8.67 -9.90
C GLU A 221 18.73 -8.37 -8.65
N GLY A 222 18.17 -7.66 -7.67
CA GLY A 222 18.77 -7.49 -6.35
C GLY A 222 18.99 -8.84 -5.64
N ALA A 223 17.94 -9.66 -5.54
CA ALA A 223 18.00 -10.97 -4.91
C ALA A 223 19.05 -11.89 -5.54
N LYS A 224 19.16 -11.87 -6.88
CA LYS A 224 20.19 -12.63 -7.61
C LYS A 224 21.60 -12.18 -7.29
N ARG A 225 21.85 -10.86 -7.25
CA ARG A 225 23.18 -10.33 -6.87
C ARG A 225 23.58 -10.73 -5.46
N GLU A 226 22.61 -10.83 -4.55
CA GLU A 226 22.83 -11.27 -3.17
C GLU A 226 22.88 -12.80 -3.00
N GLY A 227 22.75 -13.56 -4.10
CA GLY A 227 22.76 -15.03 -4.10
C GLY A 227 21.62 -15.65 -3.29
N LEU A 228 20.41 -15.07 -3.35
CA LEU A 228 19.22 -15.65 -2.73
C LEU A 228 18.62 -16.75 -3.61
N ASP A 229 18.16 -17.83 -2.98
CA ASP A 229 17.42 -18.92 -3.61
C ASP A 229 15.93 -18.58 -3.75
N PHE A 230 15.40 -17.77 -2.83
CA PHE A 230 14.01 -17.35 -2.83
C PHE A 230 13.78 -15.96 -2.21
N ILE A 231 12.66 -15.35 -2.59
CA ILE A 231 12.09 -14.18 -1.93
C ILE A 231 10.60 -14.41 -1.67
N ALA A 232 10.02 -13.75 -0.67
CA ALA A 232 8.59 -13.61 -0.51
C ALA A 232 8.14 -12.20 -0.83
N LEU A 233 7.25 -12.06 -1.81
CA LEU A 233 6.62 -10.78 -2.14
C LEU A 233 5.47 -10.55 -1.15
N THR A 234 5.58 -9.56 -0.28
CA THR A 234 4.70 -9.35 0.87
C THR A 234 4.21 -7.90 0.95
N ASP A 235 3.73 -7.36 -0.16
CA ASP A 235 3.14 -6.01 -0.21
C ASP A 235 2.01 -5.83 0.83
N HIS A 236 1.86 -4.62 1.36
CA HIS A 236 0.88 -4.31 2.41
C HIS A 236 -0.56 -4.49 1.90
N ASN A 237 -1.31 -5.42 2.50
CA ASN A 237 -2.74 -5.63 2.26
C ASN A 237 -3.15 -5.72 0.77
N THR A 238 -2.23 -6.12 -0.13
CA THR A 238 -2.50 -6.25 -1.56
C THR A 238 -1.70 -7.40 -2.18
N VAL A 239 -2.30 -8.06 -3.16
CA VAL A 239 -1.70 -9.13 -3.97
C VAL A 239 -1.52 -8.74 -5.43
N SER A 240 -1.71 -7.45 -5.75
CA SER A 240 -1.70 -6.96 -7.14
C SER A 240 -0.40 -7.28 -7.90
N GLY A 241 0.74 -7.38 -7.19
CA GLY A 241 2.04 -7.75 -7.74
C GLY A 241 2.13 -9.18 -8.27
N PHE A 242 1.21 -10.08 -7.86
CA PHE A 242 1.25 -11.49 -8.28
C PHE A 242 1.08 -11.66 -9.79
N SER A 243 0.30 -10.79 -10.42
CA SER A 243 0.08 -10.81 -11.86
C SER A 243 1.36 -10.52 -12.67
N SER A 244 2.34 -9.87 -12.04
CA SER A 244 3.64 -9.52 -12.62
C SER A 244 4.73 -10.55 -12.37
N ILE A 245 4.46 -11.61 -11.58
CA ILE A 245 5.46 -12.64 -11.26
C ILE A 245 5.81 -13.42 -12.55
N PRO A 246 7.06 -13.36 -13.04
CA PRO A 246 7.47 -14.09 -14.22
C PRO A 246 7.64 -15.58 -13.91
N MET A 247 7.37 -16.44 -14.90
CA MET A 247 7.73 -17.85 -14.83
C MET A 247 9.25 -17.98 -14.96
N ARG A 248 9.91 -18.58 -13.97
CA ARG A 248 11.37 -18.69 -13.90
C ARG A 248 11.80 -19.83 -12.97
N GLU A 249 13.05 -20.26 -13.11
CA GLU A 249 13.65 -21.37 -12.34
C GLU A 249 14.87 -20.96 -11.50
N ASP A 250 15.41 -19.76 -11.72
CA ASP A 250 16.64 -19.26 -11.09
C ASP A 250 16.41 -18.48 -9.78
N LEU A 251 15.14 -18.24 -9.40
CA LEU A 251 14.74 -17.64 -8.12
C LEU A 251 13.28 -18.00 -7.81
N LEU A 252 13.03 -18.61 -6.65
CA LEU A 252 11.67 -18.88 -6.18
C LEU A 252 11.03 -17.59 -5.63
N ILE A 253 9.84 -17.24 -6.12
CA ILE A 253 9.06 -16.11 -5.61
C ILE A 253 7.85 -16.67 -4.86
N ILE A 254 7.92 -16.65 -3.54
CA ILE A 254 6.83 -17.02 -2.64
C ILE A 254 5.79 -15.91 -2.68
N ARG A 255 4.55 -16.28 -2.97
CA ARG A 255 3.40 -15.38 -2.90
C ARG A 255 3.07 -15.12 -1.44
N GLY A 256 3.14 -13.87 -1.02
CA GLY A 256 2.72 -13.46 0.30
C GLY A 256 1.98 -12.14 0.32
N MET A 257 1.63 -11.72 1.53
CA MET A 257 1.07 -10.41 1.81
C MET A 257 1.44 -10.07 3.25
N GLU A 258 1.81 -8.81 3.49
CA GLU A 258 1.86 -8.32 4.87
C GLU A 258 0.49 -7.81 5.26
N PHE A 259 -0.20 -8.59 6.10
CA PHE A 259 -1.46 -8.19 6.70
C PHE A 259 -1.18 -7.10 7.73
N THR A 260 -1.59 -5.88 7.42
CA THR A 260 -1.26 -4.66 8.16
C THR A 260 -2.51 -4.10 8.83
N THR A 261 -2.48 -4.01 10.16
CA THR A 261 -3.56 -3.43 10.97
C THR A 261 -3.06 -2.26 11.80
N TYR A 262 -3.96 -1.51 12.44
CA TYR A 262 -3.58 -0.46 13.39
C TYR A 262 -2.89 -0.94 14.68
N TYR A 263 -2.80 -2.25 14.86
CA TYR A 263 -2.31 -2.90 16.08
C TYR A 263 -1.11 -3.83 15.83
N GLY A 264 -0.65 -3.95 14.59
CA GLY A 264 0.46 -4.81 14.25
C GLY A 264 0.32 -5.41 12.86
N HIS A 265 1.40 -6.05 12.42
CA HIS A 265 1.51 -6.65 11.10
C HIS A 265 1.83 -8.14 11.21
N ALA A 266 1.39 -8.93 10.22
CA ALA A 266 1.69 -10.35 10.12
C ALA A 266 1.93 -10.74 8.66
N LEU A 267 2.87 -11.66 8.42
CA LEU A 267 3.11 -12.21 7.09
C LEU A 267 2.18 -13.41 6.84
N ALA A 268 1.44 -13.35 5.74
CA ALA A 268 0.74 -14.50 5.19
C ALA A 268 1.52 -14.99 3.97
N LEU A 269 2.12 -16.18 4.04
CA LEU A 269 2.94 -16.76 2.97
C LEU A 269 2.21 -17.95 2.33
N GLY A 270 2.39 -18.15 1.03
CA GLY A 270 1.78 -19.23 0.26
C GLY A 270 0.33 -18.95 -0.17
N ILE A 271 -0.09 -17.69 -0.26
CA ILE A 271 -1.46 -17.32 -0.62
C ILE A 271 -1.74 -17.48 -2.13
N THR A 272 -2.91 -18.03 -2.48
CA THR A 272 -3.18 -18.52 -3.85
C THR A 272 -3.96 -17.54 -4.74
N SER A 273 -4.87 -16.74 -4.19
CA SER A 273 -5.48 -15.55 -4.79
C SER A 273 -6.55 -14.95 -3.91
#